data_AF-A0A9N8EW30-F1
#
_entry.id   AF-A0A9N8EW30-F1
#
_cell.length_a   1.000
_cell.length_b   1.000
_cell.length_c   1.000
_cell.angle_alpha   90.00
_cell.angle_beta   90.00
_cell.angle_gamma   90.00
#
_symmetry.space_group_name_H-M   'P 1'
#
loop_
_entity.id
_entity.type
_entity.pdbx_description
1 polymer ?
#
loop_
_entity_poly.entity_id
_entity_poly.type
_entity_poly.pdbx_seq_one_letter_code
_entity_poly.pdbx_strand_id
1 'polypeptide(L)'
;MTKLRGHAFVALVLLLLAASFRWSPMRLLHVSSRSLAPADATTGRELLTIHRGNHELQGKIVVFLDIDGVIAPYGLDPMDDDADDDASHFFYDDQDSNLAKLQSHNCWRDFTNETMDAFSKILSAFPHSELRVILSSYWRIHNVCRGAILQKFRDYGSLHGGPLRQFDYFDDRTGDEMESRQAEIAQWLLKFNPDNDVLAAWVVLDDSECLRGRENKQYRDMFVGRVVKPFEDVGLTDKDADKAIQILNEQLGAS
;
A
#
# COMPACT_ATOMS: atom_id res chain seq x y z
N MET A 1 56.08 15.94 32.24
CA MET A 1 56.35 14.94 31.18
C MET A 1 55.53 13.69 31.45
N THR A 2 54.26 13.66 31.03
CA THR A 2 53.40 12.47 31.15
C THR A 2 52.17 12.67 30.24
N LYS A 3 52.19 12.12 29.02
CA LYS A 3 51.01 11.85 28.18
C LYS A 3 51.46 11.11 26.91
N LEU A 4 51.55 9.78 26.98
CA LEU A 4 51.71 8.89 25.80
C LEU A 4 51.52 7.43 26.23
N ARG A 5 50.30 7.05 26.68
CA ARG A 5 49.94 5.64 26.93
C ARG A 5 48.51 5.25 26.54
N GLY A 6 47.76 6.09 25.83
CA GLY A 6 46.35 5.81 25.50
C GLY A 6 46.11 5.05 24.18
N HIS A 7 47.01 5.12 23.20
CA HIS A 7 46.69 4.69 21.83
C HIS A 7 47.13 3.26 21.50
N ALA A 8 48.06 2.68 22.27
CA ALA A 8 48.52 1.31 22.05
C ALA A 8 47.51 0.24 22.48
N PHE A 9 46.57 0.57 23.38
CA PHE A 9 45.62 -0.40 23.92
C PHE A 9 44.43 -0.67 22.96
N VAL A 10 44.00 0.34 22.20
CA VAL A 10 42.88 0.20 21.25
C VAL A 10 43.27 -0.63 20.03
N ALA A 11 44.51 -0.54 19.56
CA ALA A 11 45.00 -1.33 18.44
C ALA A 11 45.11 -2.84 18.77
N LEU A 12 45.39 -3.20 20.02
CA LEU A 12 45.51 -4.60 20.44
C LEU A 12 44.14 -5.30 20.58
N VAL A 13 43.10 -4.56 20.97
CA VAL A 13 41.73 -5.11 21.10
C VAL A 13 41.09 -5.37 19.73
N LEU A 14 41.37 -4.51 18.72
CA LEU A 14 40.88 -4.73 17.36
C LEU A 14 41.57 -5.90 16.65
N LEU A 15 42.83 -6.18 16.96
CA LEU A 15 43.56 -7.32 16.39
C LEU A 15 43.11 -8.68 16.96
N LEU A 16 42.62 -8.70 18.20
CA LEU A 16 42.11 -9.93 18.84
C LEU A 16 40.70 -10.31 18.38
N LEU A 17 39.87 -9.34 17.97
CA LEU A 17 38.54 -9.61 17.42
C LEU A 17 38.57 -10.14 15.97
N ALA A 18 39.62 -9.82 15.20
CA ALA A 18 39.78 -10.34 13.83
C ALA A 18 40.21 -11.82 13.79
N ALA A 19 40.73 -12.37 14.89
CA ALA A 19 41.25 -13.74 14.94
C ALA A 19 40.22 -14.81 15.36
N SER A 20 38.97 -14.42 15.66
CA SER A 20 37.94 -15.35 16.16
C SER A 20 36.99 -15.90 15.08
N PHE A 21 37.07 -15.43 13.84
CA PHE A 21 36.23 -15.95 12.74
C PHE A 21 36.83 -17.23 12.15
N ARG A 22 36.62 -18.36 12.83
CA ARG A 22 36.84 -19.69 12.25
C ARG A 22 35.69 -20.00 11.28
N TRP A 23 36.01 -20.03 9.99
CA TRP A 23 35.17 -20.68 8.97
C TRP A 23 34.90 -22.13 9.37
N SER A 24 33.64 -22.44 9.65
CA SER A 24 33.18 -23.83 9.69
C SER A 24 32.97 -24.30 8.25
N PRO A 25 33.53 -25.44 7.83
CA PRO A 25 33.19 -26.00 6.54
C PRO A 25 31.72 -26.43 6.55
N MET A 26 30.92 -25.83 5.66
CA MET A 26 29.57 -26.28 5.36
C MET A 26 29.60 -27.76 4.98
N ARG A 27 28.95 -28.59 5.78
CA ARG A 27 28.59 -29.96 5.36
C ARG A 27 27.56 -29.85 4.24
N LEU A 28 27.97 -30.24 3.03
CA LEU A 28 27.06 -30.56 1.94
C LEU A 28 26.13 -31.69 2.38
N LEU A 29 24.88 -31.34 2.71
CA LEU A 29 23.80 -32.31 2.79
C LEU A 29 23.43 -32.68 1.35
N HIS A 30 23.65 -33.95 1.02
CA HIS A 30 23.23 -34.55 -0.23
C HIS A 30 21.70 -34.68 -0.22
N VAL A 31 21.00 -33.67 -0.75
CA VAL A 31 19.56 -33.74 -0.99
C VAL A 31 19.34 -34.60 -2.24
N SER A 32 18.64 -35.71 -2.06
CA SER A 32 18.21 -36.59 -3.14
C SER A 32 17.29 -35.84 -4.09
N SER A 33 17.75 -35.57 -5.31
CA SER A 33 16.96 -35.01 -6.39
C SER A 33 15.95 -36.05 -6.89
N ARG A 34 14.70 -35.97 -6.40
CA ARG A 34 13.58 -36.44 -7.21
C ARG A 34 13.33 -35.39 -8.28
N SER A 35 13.66 -35.76 -9.51
CA SER A 35 13.26 -35.10 -10.74
C SER A 35 11.75 -34.85 -10.72
N LEU A 36 11.35 -33.59 -10.53
CA LEU A 36 10.07 -33.08 -10.98
C LEU A 36 10.40 -32.22 -12.20
N ALA A 37 9.84 -32.62 -13.33
CA ALA A 37 9.90 -31.86 -14.57
C ALA A 37 9.45 -30.40 -14.31
N PRO A 38 10.03 -29.42 -15.01
CA PRO A 38 9.53 -28.05 -14.92
C PRO A 38 8.09 -28.02 -15.44
N ALA A 39 7.17 -27.61 -14.57
CA ALA A 39 5.85 -27.17 -15.00
C ALA A 39 6.08 -25.90 -15.81
N ASP A 40 5.96 -26.05 -17.13
CA ASP A 40 5.93 -24.97 -18.09
C ASP A 40 4.62 -24.18 -17.85
N ALA A 41 4.70 -23.21 -16.93
CA ALA A 41 3.65 -22.25 -16.65
C ALA A 41 4.00 -20.92 -17.32
N THR A 42 4.27 -20.96 -18.61
CA THR A 42 3.99 -19.81 -19.49
C THR A 42 2.49 -19.77 -19.73
N THR A 43 1.73 -19.40 -18.69
CA THR A 43 0.37 -18.90 -18.88
C THR A 43 0.50 -17.64 -19.72
N GLY A 44 0.25 -17.78 -21.02
CA GLY A 44 0.11 -16.66 -21.94
C GLY A 44 -0.91 -15.71 -21.35
N ARG A 45 -0.45 -14.61 -20.76
CA ARG A 45 -1.29 -13.47 -20.41
C ARG A 45 -1.67 -12.84 -21.73
N GLU A 46 -2.81 -13.24 -22.27
CA GLU A 46 -3.53 -12.43 -23.26
C GLU A 46 -3.72 -11.05 -22.62
N LEU A 47 -2.91 -10.09 -23.05
CA LEU A 47 -3.16 -8.69 -22.76
C LEU A 47 -4.46 -8.36 -23.48
N LEU A 48 -5.43 -7.89 -22.71
CA LEU A 48 -6.73 -7.50 -23.22
C LEU A 48 -6.51 -6.32 -24.19
N THR A 49 -6.65 -6.59 -25.48
CA THR A 49 -6.57 -5.59 -26.53
C THR A 49 -7.87 -4.78 -26.53
N ILE A 50 -7.83 -3.59 -25.93
CA ILE A 50 -8.94 -2.64 -26.01
C ILE A 50 -8.83 -1.93 -27.37
N HIS A 51 -9.66 -2.33 -28.34
CA HIS A 51 -9.71 -1.68 -29.64
C HIS A 51 -10.52 -0.37 -29.57
N ARG A 52 -9.83 0.78 -29.64
CA ARG A 52 -10.47 2.10 -29.80
C ARG A 52 -9.70 2.93 -30.84
N GLY A 53 -10.19 2.94 -32.09
CA GLY A 53 -9.44 3.49 -33.23
C GLY A 53 -8.25 2.61 -33.64
N ASN A 54 -7.34 3.12 -34.47
CA ASN A 54 -6.16 2.38 -34.95
C ASN A 54 -5.03 2.26 -33.90
N HIS A 55 -5.27 2.65 -32.64
CA HIS A 55 -4.26 2.58 -31.58
C HIS A 55 -4.72 1.66 -30.46
N GLU A 56 -3.91 0.65 -30.19
CA GLU A 56 -4.08 -0.33 -29.13
C GLU A 56 -3.40 0.20 -27.85
N LEU A 57 -4.20 0.53 -26.83
CA LEU A 57 -3.66 0.90 -25.51
C LEU A 57 -3.40 -0.39 -24.73
N GLN A 58 -2.14 -0.84 -24.69
CA GLN A 58 -1.71 -1.91 -23.79
C GLN A 58 -1.27 -1.27 -22.47
N GLY A 59 -2.01 -1.49 -21.39
CA GLY A 59 -1.59 -1.02 -20.07
C GLY A 59 -2.61 -1.31 -18.96
N LYS A 60 -2.14 -1.23 -17.72
CA LYS A 60 -2.96 -1.37 -16.51
C LYS A 60 -3.40 -0.01 -15.98
N ILE A 61 -4.58 0.01 -15.38
CA ILE A 61 -5.11 1.14 -14.62
C ILE A 61 -4.66 0.93 -13.17
N VAL A 62 -4.08 1.93 -12.54
CA VAL A 62 -3.56 1.83 -11.17
C VAL A 62 -4.23 2.83 -10.24
N VAL A 63 -4.73 2.34 -9.11
CA VAL A 63 -5.22 3.16 -8.00
C VAL A 63 -4.25 3.00 -6.83
N PHE A 64 -3.57 4.07 -6.44
CA PHE A 64 -2.83 4.12 -5.18
C PHE A 64 -3.79 4.51 -4.07
N LEU A 65 -3.87 3.66 -3.04
CA LEU A 65 -4.85 3.80 -1.96
C LEU A 65 -4.17 4.06 -0.62
N ASP A 66 -4.41 5.23 -0.03
CA ASP A 66 -4.30 5.40 1.42
C ASP A 66 -5.55 4.86 2.13
N ILE A 67 -5.42 4.54 3.41
CA ILE A 67 -6.48 4.05 4.27
C ILE A 67 -6.86 5.14 5.27
N ASP A 68 -5.90 5.64 6.03
CA ASP A 68 -6.15 6.71 7.01
C ASP A 68 -6.63 7.98 6.28
N GLY A 69 -7.69 8.60 6.80
CA GLY A 69 -8.28 9.81 6.20
C GLY A 69 -8.96 9.62 4.84
N VAL A 70 -8.87 8.43 4.23
CA VAL A 70 -9.47 8.11 2.93
C VAL A 70 -10.57 7.08 3.08
N ILE A 71 -10.25 5.86 3.50
CA ILE A 71 -11.26 4.82 3.76
C ILE A 71 -11.69 4.84 5.23
N ALA A 72 -10.74 5.14 6.12
CA ALA A 72 -10.90 5.25 7.57
C ALA A 72 -10.79 6.71 8.01
N PRO A 73 -11.89 7.49 7.95
CA PRO A 73 -11.84 8.92 8.26
C PRO A 73 -11.54 9.19 9.74
N TYR A 74 -10.81 10.27 10.02
CA TYR A 74 -10.43 10.65 11.39
C TYR A 74 -11.59 11.18 12.23
N GLY A 75 -12.66 11.68 11.59
CA GLY A 75 -13.83 12.24 12.29
C GLY A 75 -14.66 11.20 13.05
N LEU A 76 -14.30 9.91 12.94
CA LEU A 76 -14.92 8.81 13.68
C LEU A 76 -14.01 8.24 14.76
N ASP A 77 -12.78 8.76 14.88
CA ASP A 77 -11.91 8.35 15.98
C ASP A 77 -12.57 8.77 17.30
N PRO A 78 -12.81 7.85 18.24
CA PRO A 78 -13.40 8.15 19.54
C PRO A 78 -12.51 9.00 20.48
N MET A 79 -11.55 9.75 19.95
CA MET A 79 -10.68 10.67 20.69
C MET A 79 -11.30 12.07 20.55
N ASP A 80 -11.91 12.72 21.52
CA ASP A 80 -11.47 13.18 22.85
C ASP A 80 -12.58 14.23 23.23
N ASP A 81 -13.04 14.44 24.46
CA ASP A 81 -12.26 15.06 25.53
C ASP A 81 -12.74 14.69 26.97
N ASP A 82 -13.84 13.94 27.16
CA ASP A 82 -14.47 13.75 28.49
C ASP A 82 -14.97 12.31 28.78
N ALA A 83 -14.40 11.28 28.16
CA ALA A 83 -14.79 9.90 28.48
C ALA A 83 -14.19 9.46 29.82
N ASP A 84 -14.81 9.94 30.91
CA ASP A 84 -14.68 9.46 32.29
C ASP A 84 -14.55 7.93 32.31
N ASP A 85 -13.36 7.41 32.64
CA ASP A 85 -12.95 6.11 33.23
C ASP A 85 -13.74 4.79 32.97
N ASP A 86 -14.76 4.76 32.11
CA ASP A 86 -15.63 3.61 31.88
C ASP A 86 -15.58 3.11 30.42
N ALA A 87 -14.38 3.14 29.84
CA ALA A 87 -14.04 2.41 28.62
C ALA A 87 -14.09 0.87 28.81
N SER A 88 -14.62 0.39 29.93
CA SER A 88 -14.73 -1.03 30.27
C SER A 88 -15.87 -1.75 29.52
N HIS A 89 -16.76 -1.03 28.83
CA HIS A 89 -18.01 -1.64 28.35
C HIS A 89 -17.98 -2.24 26.92
N PHE A 90 -16.86 -2.19 26.19
CA PHE A 90 -16.72 -2.95 24.93
C PHE A 90 -16.02 -4.30 25.19
N PHE A 91 -16.71 -5.19 25.91
CA PHE A 91 -16.26 -6.57 26.13
C PHE A 91 -16.32 -7.38 24.82
N TYR A 92 -15.16 -7.81 24.31
CA TYR A 92 -15.05 -8.84 23.27
C TYR A 92 -14.22 -10.02 23.81
N ASP A 93 -14.91 -11.06 24.29
CA ASP A 93 -14.30 -12.34 24.72
C ASP A 93 -13.45 -12.93 23.58
N ASP A 94 -12.15 -13.12 23.84
CA ASP A 94 -11.12 -13.79 22.99
C ASP A 94 -10.66 -13.04 21.71
N GLN A 95 -11.21 -11.86 21.39
CA GLN A 95 -10.70 -10.96 20.34
C GLN A 95 -9.57 -10.03 20.81
N ASP A 96 -9.30 -9.97 22.11
CA ASP A 96 -8.39 -9.02 22.74
C ASP A 96 -6.98 -9.01 22.14
N SER A 97 -6.47 -10.17 21.71
CA SER A 97 -5.10 -10.26 21.19
C SER A 97 -4.92 -9.64 19.80
N ASN A 98 -5.98 -9.61 18.98
CA ASN A 98 -5.93 -8.98 17.66
C ASN A 98 -6.25 -7.48 17.78
N LEU A 99 -7.20 -7.10 18.63
CA LEU A 99 -7.48 -5.70 18.88
C LEU A 99 -6.26 -4.97 19.47
N ALA A 100 -5.60 -5.56 20.47
CA ALA A 100 -4.37 -5.00 21.04
C ALA A 100 -3.26 -4.84 19.98
N LYS A 101 -3.15 -5.78 19.02
CA LYS A 101 -2.19 -5.65 17.90
C LYS A 101 -2.57 -4.54 16.93
N LEU A 102 -3.85 -4.43 16.56
CA LEU A 102 -4.35 -3.37 15.68
C LEU A 102 -4.15 -1.99 16.35
N GLN A 103 -4.46 -1.88 17.64
CA GLN A 103 -4.21 -0.69 18.45
C GLN A 103 -2.72 -0.35 18.51
N SER A 104 -1.84 -1.32 18.73
CA SER A 104 -0.39 -1.09 18.75
C SER A 104 0.20 -0.57 17.44
N HIS A 105 -0.53 -0.71 16.33
CA HIS A 105 -0.15 -0.25 15.00
C HIS A 105 -1.07 0.85 14.44
N ASN A 106 -1.95 1.42 15.28
CA ASN A 106 -2.95 2.44 14.89
C ASN A 106 -3.85 2.04 13.71
N CYS A 107 -4.10 0.74 13.51
CA CYS A 107 -4.92 0.23 12.41
C CYS A 107 -6.26 -0.37 12.87
N TRP A 108 -6.85 0.28 13.88
CA TRP A 108 -8.10 -0.13 14.53
C TRP A 108 -9.32 0.69 14.07
N ARG A 109 -9.11 1.70 13.22
CA ARG A 109 -10.16 2.61 12.76
C ARG A 109 -11.26 1.92 11.96
N ASP A 110 -12.45 2.49 12.03
CA ASP A 110 -13.61 2.01 11.28
C ASP A 110 -13.72 2.62 9.89
N PHE A 111 -14.34 1.84 9.00
CA PHE A 111 -14.64 2.26 7.63
C PHE A 111 -16.14 2.54 7.60
N THR A 112 -16.55 3.63 6.97
CA THR A 112 -17.97 3.92 6.83
C THR A 112 -18.54 3.22 5.61
N ASN A 113 -19.86 3.08 5.56
CA ASN A 113 -20.51 2.60 4.36
C ASN A 113 -20.27 3.58 3.20
N GLU A 114 -20.24 4.88 3.47
CA GLU A 114 -20.03 5.92 2.47
C GLU A 114 -18.65 5.83 1.80
N THR A 115 -17.57 5.64 2.58
CA THR A 115 -16.22 5.49 2.00
C THR A 115 -16.09 4.19 1.21
N MET A 116 -16.75 3.13 1.67
CA MET A 116 -16.77 1.82 1.02
C MET A 116 -17.58 1.83 -0.27
N ASP A 117 -18.74 2.49 -0.29
CA ASP A 117 -19.56 2.74 -1.47
C ASP A 117 -18.76 3.51 -2.52
N ALA A 118 -18.11 4.61 -2.11
CA ALA A 118 -17.28 5.43 -2.99
C ALA A 118 -16.12 4.64 -3.59
N PHE A 119 -15.41 3.86 -2.78
CA PHE A 119 -14.31 3.03 -3.28
C PHE A 119 -14.81 1.90 -4.19
N SER A 120 -15.90 1.23 -3.82
CA SER A 120 -16.57 0.21 -4.63
C SER A 120 -17.02 0.74 -6.00
N LYS A 121 -17.46 2.00 -6.06
CA LYS A 121 -17.79 2.70 -7.32
C LYS A 121 -16.57 2.86 -8.22
N ILE A 122 -15.41 3.24 -7.68
CA ILE A 122 -14.14 3.32 -8.45
C ILE A 122 -13.78 1.94 -9.01
N LEU A 123 -13.85 0.90 -8.19
CA LEU A 123 -13.54 -0.47 -8.61
C LEU A 123 -14.51 -1.00 -9.68
N SER A 124 -15.77 -0.61 -9.62
CA SER A 124 -16.81 -1.03 -10.58
C SER A 124 -16.71 -0.33 -11.93
N ALA A 125 -16.03 0.82 -12.00
CA ALA A 125 -15.93 1.61 -13.22
C ALA A 125 -14.99 1.00 -14.28
N PHE A 126 -14.14 0.05 -13.89
CA PHE A 126 -13.14 -0.57 -14.74
C PHE A 126 -13.15 -2.09 -14.60
N PRO A 127 -12.85 -2.87 -15.66
CA PRO A 127 -12.71 -4.31 -15.54
C PRO A 127 -11.62 -4.69 -14.53
N HIS A 128 -11.91 -5.62 -13.63
CA HIS A 128 -10.95 -6.08 -12.62
C HIS A 128 -9.66 -6.65 -13.25
N SER A 129 -9.74 -7.22 -14.46
CA SER A 129 -8.55 -7.67 -15.19
C SER A 129 -7.59 -6.54 -15.60
N GLU A 130 -8.06 -5.30 -15.63
CA GLU A 130 -7.31 -4.11 -16.09
C GLU A 130 -6.92 -3.19 -14.94
N LEU A 131 -7.71 -3.17 -13.87
CA LEU A 131 -7.50 -2.36 -12.68
C LEU A 131 -6.58 -3.07 -11.69
N ARG A 132 -5.67 -2.29 -11.08
CA ARG A 132 -4.84 -2.71 -9.95
C ARG A 132 -4.96 -1.74 -8.80
N VAL A 133 -4.98 -2.26 -7.60
CA VAL A 133 -4.97 -1.45 -6.37
C VAL A 133 -3.65 -1.65 -5.64
N ILE A 134 -2.90 -0.56 -5.51
CA ILE A 134 -1.62 -0.53 -4.81
C ILE A 134 -1.82 0.13 -3.45
N LEU A 135 -1.53 -0.59 -2.38
CA LEU A 135 -1.66 -0.05 -1.04
C LEU A 135 -0.50 0.90 -0.75
N SER A 136 -0.81 2.19 -0.61
CA SER A 136 0.16 3.24 -0.29
C SER A 136 0.09 3.75 1.14
N SER A 137 -0.83 3.25 1.97
CA SER A 137 -0.95 3.61 3.39
C SER A 137 0.19 3.10 4.28
N TYR A 138 0.46 3.73 5.43
CA TYR A 138 1.34 3.19 6.48
C TYR A 138 0.95 1.76 6.90
N TRP A 139 -0.35 1.43 6.81
CA TRP A 139 -0.90 0.11 7.12
C TRP A 139 -0.26 -1.02 6.28
N ARG A 140 0.36 -0.71 5.13
CA ARG A 140 1.02 -1.69 4.25
C ARG A 140 2.21 -2.41 4.91
N ILE A 141 2.82 -1.79 5.92
CA ILE A 141 4.00 -2.30 6.62
C ILE A 141 3.63 -3.52 7.48
N HIS A 142 2.43 -3.53 8.05
CA HIS A 142 2.01 -4.55 9.01
C HIS A 142 0.99 -5.53 8.42
N ASN A 143 1.32 -6.82 8.45
CA ASN A 143 0.42 -7.87 7.95
C ASN A 143 -0.95 -7.86 8.64
N VAL A 144 -1.00 -7.56 9.93
CA VAL A 144 -2.24 -7.52 10.71
C VAL A 144 -3.17 -6.41 10.21
N CYS A 145 -2.63 -5.23 9.90
CA CYS A 145 -3.40 -4.10 9.37
C CYS A 145 -3.93 -4.40 7.97
N ARG A 146 -3.11 -5.01 7.09
CA ARG A 146 -3.57 -5.48 5.77
C ARG A 146 -4.69 -6.51 5.87
N GLY A 147 -4.55 -7.46 6.78
CA GLY A 147 -5.59 -8.44 7.08
C GLY A 147 -6.89 -7.78 7.53
N ALA A 148 -6.82 -6.75 8.38
CA ALA A 148 -7.99 -6.00 8.83
C ALA A 148 -8.70 -5.25 7.70
N ILE A 149 -7.95 -4.59 6.80
CA ILE A 149 -8.54 -3.90 5.63
C ILE A 149 -9.31 -4.89 4.76
N LEU A 150 -8.65 -6.00 4.39
CA LEU A 150 -9.26 -7.03 3.54
C LEU A 150 -10.47 -7.69 4.21
N GLN A 151 -10.42 -7.89 5.53
CA GLN A 151 -11.56 -8.39 6.30
C GLN A 151 -12.74 -7.42 6.22
N LYS A 152 -12.52 -6.12 6.47
CA LYS A 152 -13.57 -5.09 6.38
C LYS A 152 -14.16 -5.00 4.96
N PHE A 153 -13.33 -5.07 3.92
CA PHE A 153 -13.80 -5.11 2.51
C PHE A 153 -14.70 -6.32 2.24
N ARG A 154 -14.31 -7.51 2.71
CA ARG A 154 -15.10 -8.74 2.55
C ARG A 154 -16.41 -8.70 3.33
N ASP A 155 -16.39 -8.19 4.55
CA ASP A 155 -17.59 -8.09 5.38
C ASP A 155 -18.60 -7.14 4.75
N TYR A 156 -18.16 -5.95 4.34
CA TYR A 156 -18.98 -5.00 3.60
C TYR A 156 -19.50 -5.59 2.28
N GLY A 157 -18.63 -6.18 1.46
CA GLY A 157 -19.02 -6.78 0.19
C GLY A 157 -19.95 -8.00 0.33
N SER A 158 -19.90 -8.71 1.46
CA SER A 158 -20.84 -9.79 1.76
C SER A 158 -22.25 -9.27 2.07
N LEU A 159 -22.35 -8.08 2.66
CA LEU A 159 -23.61 -7.42 3.00
C LEU A 159 -24.20 -6.65 1.81
N HIS A 160 -23.37 -5.90 1.08
CA HIS A 160 -23.80 -4.95 0.05
C HIS A 160 -23.56 -5.44 -1.39
N GLY A 161 -22.79 -6.51 -1.59
CA GLY A 161 -22.38 -6.99 -2.91
C GLY A 161 -21.21 -6.19 -3.50
N GLY A 162 -21.15 -6.12 -4.83
CA GLY A 162 -20.14 -5.34 -5.55
C GLY A 162 -18.73 -5.96 -5.60
N PRO A 163 -17.75 -5.23 -6.15
CA PRO A 163 -16.37 -5.70 -6.35
C PRO A 163 -15.62 -5.99 -5.05
N LEU A 164 -15.93 -5.28 -3.95
CA LEU A 164 -15.26 -5.49 -2.66
C LEU A 164 -15.45 -6.90 -2.10
N ARG A 165 -16.53 -7.60 -2.49
CA ARG A 165 -16.75 -9.02 -2.12
C ARG A 165 -15.64 -9.95 -2.63
N GLN A 166 -15.03 -9.61 -3.76
CA GLN A 166 -14.00 -10.41 -4.42
C GLN A 166 -12.59 -9.84 -4.18
N PHE A 167 -12.46 -8.80 -3.35
CA PHE A 167 -11.19 -8.15 -3.09
C PHE A 167 -10.46 -8.88 -1.95
N ASP A 168 -9.57 -9.80 -2.31
CA ASP A 168 -8.86 -10.70 -1.38
C ASP A 168 -7.36 -10.40 -1.25
N TYR A 169 -6.80 -9.55 -2.12
CA TYR A 169 -5.42 -9.06 -2.01
C TYR A 169 -5.26 -7.68 -2.65
N PHE A 170 -4.19 -6.97 -2.25
CA PHE A 170 -3.67 -5.81 -2.97
C PHE A 170 -2.65 -6.29 -4.01
N ASP A 171 -2.71 -5.77 -5.23
CA ASP A 171 -1.81 -6.19 -6.32
C ASP A 171 -0.34 -5.92 -6.00
N ASP A 172 -0.07 -4.82 -5.29
CA ASP A 172 1.25 -4.46 -4.79
C ASP A 172 1.12 -3.49 -3.61
N ARG A 173 2.27 -3.05 -3.10
CA ARG A 173 2.39 -1.96 -2.14
C ARG A 173 3.60 -1.11 -2.48
N THR A 174 3.52 0.16 -2.13
CA THR A 174 4.65 1.08 -2.26
C THR A 174 5.69 0.81 -1.15
N GLY A 175 6.93 1.33 -1.30
CA GLY A 175 8.09 0.94 -0.47
C GLY A 175 8.07 1.48 0.97
N ASP A 176 8.86 0.90 1.88
CA ASP A 176 8.76 1.19 3.32
C ASP A 176 9.65 2.38 3.80
N GLU A 177 10.52 2.94 2.95
CA GLU A 177 11.65 3.79 3.39
C GLU A 177 11.77 5.13 2.64
N MET A 178 10.74 5.98 2.62
CA MET A 178 10.80 7.26 1.89
C MET A 178 10.42 8.49 2.71
N GLU A 179 11.00 9.63 2.33
CA GLU A 179 10.82 10.92 3.00
C GLU A 179 9.40 11.48 2.84
N SER A 180 8.68 11.10 1.78
CA SER A 180 7.29 11.49 1.54
C SER A 180 6.53 10.41 0.78
N ARG A 181 5.20 10.42 0.94
CA ARG A 181 4.26 9.56 0.21
C ARG A 181 4.37 9.75 -1.31
N GLN A 182 4.54 10.99 -1.75
CA GLN A 182 4.74 11.31 -3.17
C GLN A 182 6.00 10.63 -3.71
N ALA A 183 7.12 10.71 -2.98
CA ALA A 183 8.38 10.09 -3.41
C ALA A 183 8.26 8.56 -3.49
N GLU A 184 7.55 7.96 -2.56
CA GLU A 184 7.27 6.52 -2.52
C GLU A 184 6.50 6.02 -3.75
N ILE A 185 5.39 6.69 -4.06
CA ILE A 185 4.55 6.39 -5.23
C ILE A 185 5.33 6.68 -6.52
N ALA A 186 6.07 7.79 -6.59
CA ALA A 186 6.88 8.13 -7.77
C ALA A 186 7.94 7.06 -8.07
N GLN A 187 8.62 6.55 -7.05
CA GLN A 187 9.59 5.48 -7.23
C GLN A 187 8.93 4.18 -7.67
N TRP A 188 7.75 3.85 -7.14
CA TRP A 188 6.98 2.71 -7.61
C TRP A 188 6.65 2.86 -9.10
N LEU A 189 6.15 4.02 -9.52
CA LEU A 189 5.84 4.33 -10.92
C LEU A 189 7.08 4.22 -11.83
N LEU A 190 8.21 4.79 -11.43
CA LEU A 190 9.46 4.74 -12.19
C LEU A 190 10.01 3.32 -12.30
N LYS A 191 9.87 2.50 -11.25
CA LYS A 191 10.31 1.10 -11.27
C LYS A 191 9.39 0.22 -12.11
N PHE A 192 8.08 0.49 -12.08
CA PHE A 192 7.07 -0.32 -12.75
C PHE A 192 6.91 0.03 -14.24
N ASN A 193 7.40 1.20 -14.65
CA ASN A 193 7.31 1.68 -16.03
C ASN A 193 8.70 1.99 -16.66
N PRO A 194 9.67 1.04 -16.68
CA PRO A 194 10.98 1.31 -17.26
C PRO A 194 10.93 1.52 -18.78
N ASP A 195 9.97 0.90 -19.46
CA ASP A 195 9.89 0.84 -20.93
C ASP A 195 8.60 1.48 -21.51
N ASN A 196 7.86 2.29 -20.74
CA ASN A 196 6.62 3.00 -21.16
C ASN A 196 5.39 2.16 -21.57
N ASP A 197 5.46 0.83 -21.60
CA ASP A 197 4.40 -0.01 -22.20
C ASP A 197 3.43 -0.69 -21.20
N VAL A 198 3.40 -0.30 -19.92
CA VAL A 198 2.63 -1.07 -18.90
C VAL A 198 1.54 -0.26 -18.19
N LEU A 199 1.59 1.07 -18.18
CA LEU A 199 0.65 1.90 -17.40
C LEU A 199 -0.24 2.75 -18.31
N ALA A 200 -1.53 2.42 -18.36
CA ALA A 200 -2.49 3.15 -19.19
C ALA A 200 -3.02 4.41 -18.49
N ALA A 201 -3.31 4.31 -17.18
CA ALA A 201 -3.80 5.43 -16.38
C ALA A 201 -3.51 5.17 -14.89
N TRP A 202 -3.46 6.23 -14.10
CA TRP A 202 -3.35 6.08 -12.64
C TRP A 202 -3.92 7.26 -11.86
N VAL A 203 -4.31 7.00 -10.62
CA VAL A 203 -4.81 8.00 -9.67
C VAL A 203 -4.34 7.67 -8.26
N VAL A 204 -4.13 8.71 -7.46
CA VAL A 204 -3.77 8.62 -6.05
C VAL A 204 -4.96 9.09 -5.22
N LEU A 205 -5.40 8.24 -4.29
CA LEU A 205 -6.42 8.52 -3.28
C LEU A 205 -5.72 8.66 -1.93
N ASP A 206 -5.52 9.89 -1.48
CA ASP A 206 -4.64 10.18 -0.34
C ASP A 206 -5.09 11.46 0.36
N ASP A 207 -5.27 11.41 1.67
CA ASP A 207 -5.63 12.56 2.51
C ASP A 207 -4.43 13.50 2.74
N SER A 208 -3.20 12.99 2.59
CA SER A 208 -1.98 13.77 2.75
C SER A 208 -1.73 14.72 1.58
N GLU A 209 -0.89 15.73 1.82
CA GLU A 209 -0.50 16.66 0.76
C GLU A 209 0.51 16.01 -0.18
N CYS A 210 0.11 15.76 -1.43
CA CYS A 210 0.98 15.20 -2.49
C CYS A 210 1.45 16.24 -3.52
N LEU A 211 0.98 17.49 -3.49
CA LEU A 211 1.31 18.50 -4.50
C LEU A 211 2.08 19.70 -3.91
N ARG A 212 1.75 20.13 -2.69
CA ARG A 212 2.37 21.27 -2.00
C ARG A 212 3.48 20.80 -1.05
N GLY A 213 4.26 21.74 -0.52
CA GLY A 213 5.41 21.44 0.33
C GLY A 213 6.74 21.39 -0.42
N ARG A 214 7.85 21.37 0.33
CA ARG A 214 9.22 21.33 -0.22
C ARG A 214 9.61 19.90 -0.59
N GLU A 215 9.22 18.96 0.25
CA GLU A 215 9.35 17.51 0.10
C GLU A 215 8.72 16.98 -1.20
N ASN A 216 7.60 17.58 -1.64
CA ASN A 216 6.89 17.16 -2.85
C ASN A 216 7.33 17.89 -4.13
N LYS A 217 8.38 18.73 -4.06
CA LYS A 217 8.83 19.51 -5.21
C LYS A 217 9.40 18.63 -6.32
N GLN A 218 10.06 17.53 -5.96
CA GLN A 218 10.81 16.70 -6.91
C GLN A 218 9.90 16.01 -7.94
N TYR A 219 8.76 15.46 -7.51
CA TYR A 219 7.86 14.70 -8.39
C TYR A 219 6.53 15.39 -8.66
N ARG A 220 6.37 16.67 -8.27
CA ARG A 220 5.11 17.43 -8.40
C ARG A 220 4.45 17.28 -9.77
N ASP A 221 5.20 17.49 -10.84
CA ASP A 221 4.66 17.50 -12.21
C ASP A 221 4.09 16.13 -12.62
N MET A 222 4.61 15.04 -12.05
CA MET A 222 4.06 13.69 -12.26
C MET A 222 2.65 13.54 -11.66
N PHE A 223 2.37 14.24 -10.56
CA PHE A 223 1.12 14.11 -9.78
C PHE A 223 0.05 15.15 -10.16
N VAL A 224 0.41 16.23 -10.86
CA VAL A 224 -0.57 17.24 -11.29
C VAL A 224 -1.67 16.57 -12.12
N GLY A 225 -2.92 16.77 -11.70
CA GLY A 225 -4.09 16.18 -12.34
C GLY A 225 -4.34 14.70 -12.02
N ARG A 226 -3.60 14.10 -11.07
CA ARG A 226 -3.69 12.67 -10.74
C ARG A 226 -3.95 12.36 -9.27
N VAL A 227 -4.25 13.38 -8.48
CA VAL A 227 -4.50 13.25 -7.04
C VAL A 227 -5.94 13.63 -6.72
N VAL A 228 -6.62 12.73 -6.03
CA VAL A 228 -7.84 13.01 -5.31
C VAL A 228 -7.47 13.05 -3.84
N LYS A 229 -7.71 14.22 -3.22
CA LYS A 229 -7.44 14.46 -1.81
C LYS A 229 -8.77 14.61 -1.08
N PRO A 230 -9.31 13.52 -0.49
CA PRO A 230 -10.50 13.61 0.34
C PRO A 230 -10.24 14.48 1.56
N PHE A 231 -11.31 14.91 2.21
CA PHE A 231 -11.19 15.59 3.50
C PHE A 231 -11.02 14.53 4.60
N GLU A 232 -9.93 14.62 5.36
CA GLU A 232 -9.47 13.55 6.25
C GLU A 232 -10.51 13.12 7.31
N ASP A 233 -11.33 14.05 7.81
CA ASP A 233 -12.39 13.73 8.78
C ASP A 233 -13.65 13.10 8.17
N VAL A 234 -13.82 13.22 6.85
CA VAL A 234 -15.01 12.71 6.13
C VAL A 234 -14.67 11.44 5.36
N GLY A 235 -13.45 11.34 4.86
CA GLY A 235 -13.01 10.24 3.99
C GLY A 235 -13.46 10.43 2.55
N LEU A 236 -13.28 9.37 1.76
CA LEU A 236 -13.61 9.29 0.35
C LEU A 236 -15.13 9.39 0.14
N THR A 237 -15.57 10.39 -0.62
CA THR A 237 -16.99 10.57 -0.93
C THR A 237 -17.34 10.11 -2.36
N ASP A 238 -18.63 10.03 -2.66
CA ASP A 238 -19.11 9.72 -4.03
C ASP A 238 -18.58 10.71 -5.09
N LYS A 239 -18.41 11.99 -4.70
CA LYS A 239 -17.83 13.04 -5.56
C LYS A 239 -16.34 12.81 -5.80
N ASP A 240 -15.62 12.32 -4.81
CA ASP A 240 -14.20 11.98 -4.93
C ASP A 240 -14.03 10.76 -5.83
N ALA A 241 -14.92 9.78 -5.73
CA ALA A 241 -14.98 8.63 -6.64
C ALA A 241 -15.24 9.07 -8.09
N ASP A 242 -16.22 9.94 -8.33
CA ASP A 242 -16.48 10.49 -9.67
C ASP A 242 -15.25 11.21 -10.24
N LYS A 243 -14.58 12.01 -9.39
CA LYS A 243 -13.36 12.70 -9.78
C LYS A 243 -12.22 11.73 -10.11
N ALA A 244 -12.04 10.67 -9.32
CA ALA A 244 -11.04 9.64 -9.59
C ALA A 244 -11.30 8.94 -10.93
N ILE A 245 -12.55 8.55 -11.18
CA ILE A 245 -12.98 7.92 -12.44
C ILE A 245 -12.76 8.89 -13.62
N GLN A 246 -13.09 10.17 -13.46
CA GLN A 246 -12.83 11.19 -14.47
C GLN A 246 -11.34 11.30 -14.79
N ILE A 247 -10.47 11.43 -13.78
CA ILE A 247 -9.01 11.51 -13.95
C ILE A 247 -8.47 10.29 -14.72
N LEU A 248 -8.99 9.10 -14.42
CA LEU A 248 -8.60 7.87 -15.10
C LEU A 248 -9.08 7.87 -16.55
N ASN A 249 -10.35 8.20 -16.81
CA ASN A 249 -10.92 8.27 -18.15
C ASN A 249 -10.23 9.32 -19.04
N GLU A 250 -9.87 10.49 -18.50
CA GLU A 250 -9.13 11.51 -19.24
C GLU A 250 -7.76 11.01 -19.71
N GLN A 251 -7.04 10.26 -18.86
CA GLN A 251 -5.76 9.64 -19.23
C GLN A 251 -5.93 8.55 -20.29
N LEU A 252 -7.07 7.83 -20.27
CA LEU A 252 -7.44 6.83 -21.27
C LEU A 252 -8.01 7.44 -22.57
N GLY A 253 -8.16 8.76 -22.65
CA GLY A 253 -8.79 9.43 -23.79
C GLY A 253 -10.30 9.14 -23.95
N ALA A 254 -10.96 8.74 -22.87
CA ALA A 254 -12.40 8.50 -22.81
C ALA A 254 -13.13 9.78 -22.36
N SER A 255 -13.20 10.77 -23.25
CA SER A 255 -13.95 12.03 -23.02
C SER A 255 -15.30 12.02 -23.73
#